data_AF-A0AAV3P6F8-F1
#
_entry.id   AF-A0AAV3P6F8-F1
#
_cell.length_a   1.000
_cell.length_b   1.000
_cell.length_c   1.000
_cell.angle_alpha   90.00
_cell.angle_beta   90.00
_cell.angle_gamma   90.00
#
_symmetry.space_group_name_H-M   'P 1'
#
loop_
_entity.id
_entity.type
_entity.pdbx_description
1 polymer ?
#
loop_
_entity_poly.entity_id
_entity_poly.type
_entity_poly.pdbx_seq_one_letter_code
_entity_poly.pdbx_strand_id
1 'polypeptide(L)'
;MEYQPETWIVMTDQQKGLKNAIKTEIPLTEHRLRVKHLHANWSKKFSGKIFKDMMWEAVLAANVPYFEAEMEKIKPVSTEAYDALNKIERAKWTRCAFRSETNSPMLVNNWVEAFNKVIIKARDQPIITMLHTICHLVMNIIQEEGKNYGSLEVFHVSIYKSINKDPRLYVHNYFKKEAFVAVYSHFLEPLLGSTLWPKLDLPAIHPPNIRVMPGKTKICRRIDPQELKEKEEKKAKEKAKWAKEAIAGLYKASKQGVVMHCKICGVAGHNTRTCPKKRTSEGEGTSQGS
;
A
#
# COMPACT_ATOMS: atom_id res chain seq x y z
N MET A 1 0.97 12.87 -34.09
CA MET A 1 1.89 13.44 -33.08
C MET A 1 3.09 12.52 -33.06
N GLU A 2 4.24 12.97 -33.54
CA GLU A 2 5.48 12.18 -33.52
C GLU A 2 5.94 11.97 -32.07
N TYR A 3 6.42 10.76 -31.78
CA TYR A 3 6.88 10.35 -30.46
C TYR A 3 8.23 11.01 -30.16
N GLN A 4 8.26 11.94 -29.19
CA GLN A 4 9.44 12.71 -28.79
C GLN A 4 9.75 12.51 -27.29
N PRO A 5 10.26 11.33 -26.88
CA PRO A 5 10.37 10.91 -25.48
C PRO A 5 11.33 11.76 -24.63
N GLU A 6 12.23 12.51 -25.28
CA GLU A 6 13.21 13.39 -24.64
C GLU A 6 12.58 14.64 -24.02
N THR A 7 11.37 15.01 -24.48
CA THR A 7 10.62 16.19 -24.02
C THR A 7 9.67 15.88 -22.86
N TRP A 8 9.50 14.61 -22.51
CA TRP A 8 8.53 14.19 -21.52
C TRP A 8 9.14 14.14 -20.13
N ILE A 9 8.30 14.35 -19.12
CA ILE A 9 8.64 14.23 -17.71
C ILE A 9 7.67 13.25 -17.09
N VAL A 10 8.19 12.21 -16.46
CA VAL A 10 7.37 11.23 -15.78
C VAL A 10 7.61 11.36 -14.28
N MET A 11 6.57 11.80 -13.56
CA MET A 11 6.59 11.90 -12.10
C MET A 11 5.86 10.72 -11.49
N THR A 12 6.56 9.89 -10.72
CA THR A 12 5.93 8.70 -10.12
C THR A 12 6.23 8.51 -8.65
N ASP A 13 5.49 7.59 -8.05
CA ASP A 13 5.75 7.07 -6.72
C ASP A 13 6.98 6.14 -6.73
N GLN A 14 7.56 5.91 -5.55
CA GLN A 14 8.74 5.06 -5.36
C GLN A 14 8.42 3.54 -5.47
N GLN A 15 7.44 3.14 -6.27
CA GLN A 15 7.15 1.72 -6.49
C GLN A 15 8.23 1.09 -7.36
N LYS A 16 8.75 -0.07 -6.92
CA LYS A 16 9.88 -0.76 -7.59
C LYS A 16 9.56 -1.18 -9.02
N GLY A 17 8.36 -1.71 -9.26
CA GLY A 17 7.94 -2.14 -10.60
C GLY A 17 7.89 -0.99 -11.61
N LEU A 18 7.43 0.18 -11.18
CA LEU A 18 7.26 1.34 -12.04
C LEU A 18 8.60 1.96 -12.46
N LYS A 19 9.59 1.98 -11.56
CA LYS A 19 10.96 2.40 -11.90
C LYS A 19 11.58 1.54 -13.00
N ASN A 20 11.36 0.24 -12.94
CA ASN A 20 11.88 -0.70 -13.94
C ASN A 20 11.16 -0.50 -15.29
N ALA A 21 9.83 -0.41 -15.27
CA ALA A 21 9.05 -0.19 -16.49
C ALA A 21 9.47 1.11 -17.22
N ILE A 22 9.64 2.22 -16.50
CA ILE A 22 10.09 3.49 -17.11
C ILE A 22 11.48 3.33 -17.74
N LYS A 23 12.40 2.65 -17.07
CA LYS A 23 13.74 2.41 -17.58
C LYS A 23 13.74 1.53 -18.84
N THR A 24 12.81 0.58 -18.94
CA THR A 24 12.71 -0.34 -20.08
C THR A 24 12.00 0.31 -21.26
N GLU A 25 10.85 0.95 -21.04
CA GLU A 25 9.97 1.43 -22.11
C GLU A 25 10.33 2.84 -22.60
N ILE A 26 10.79 3.71 -21.69
CA ILE A 26 11.02 5.15 -21.97
C ILE A 26 12.34 5.66 -21.34
N PRO A 27 13.50 5.09 -21.71
CA PRO A 27 14.78 5.36 -21.05
C PRO A 27 15.27 6.80 -21.17
N LEU A 28 14.85 7.54 -22.20
CA LEU A 28 15.28 8.91 -22.48
C LEU A 28 14.50 9.97 -21.67
N THR A 29 13.40 9.56 -21.05
CA THR A 29 12.48 10.43 -20.32
C THR A 29 13.01 10.75 -18.93
N GLU A 30 12.88 12.01 -18.53
CA GLU A 30 13.28 12.43 -17.18
C GLU A 30 12.34 11.83 -16.14
N HIS A 31 12.90 11.00 -15.25
CA HIS A 31 12.14 10.35 -14.19
C HIS A 31 12.28 11.09 -12.86
N ARG A 32 11.18 11.68 -12.38
CA ARG A 32 11.12 12.40 -11.11
C ARG A 32 10.32 11.62 -10.06
N LEU A 33 10.76 11.72 -8.82
CA LEU A 33 10.06 11.17 -7.66
C LEU A 33 9.09 12.21 -7.12
N ARG A 34 7.89 11.77 -6.75
CA ARG A 34 6.96 12.64 -6.04
C ARG A 34 7.49 12.94 -4.63
N VAL A 35 7.85 14.21 -4.40
CA VAL A 35 8.45 14.68 -3.14
C VAL A 35 7.56 14.39 -1.94
N LYS A 36 6.24 14.49 -2.08
CA LYS A 36 5.32 14.16 -0.98
C LYS A 36 5.42 12.72 -0.51
N HIS A 37 5.60 11.76 -1.43
CA HIS A 37 5.82 10.35 -1.08
C HIS A 37 7.21 10.09 -0.55
N LEU A 38 8.21 10.80 -1.09
CA LEU A 38 9.55 10.81 -0.55
C LEU A 38 9.54 11.26 0.93
N HIS A 39 8.91 12.40 1.21
CA HIS A 39 8.73 12.92 2.56
C HIS A 39 7.92 11.96 3.43
N ALA A 40 6.84 11.36 2.93
CA ALA A 40 6.04 10.39 3.70
C ALA A 40 6.82 9.11 4.06
N ASN A 41 7.78 8.70 3.23
CA ASN A 41 8.66 7.58 3.54
C ASN A 41 9.78 7.98 4.50
N TRP A 42 10.35 9.16 4.29
CA TRP A 42 11.44 9.70 5.12
C TRP A 42 10.95 10.08 6.53
N SER A 43 9.76 10.66 6.64
CA SER A 43 9.15 11.09 7.92
C SER A 43 8.75 9.95 8.84
N LYS A 44 8.64 8.71 8.32
CA LYS A 44 8.50 7.50 9.14
C LYS A 44 9.72 7.26 10.03
N LYS A 45 10.91 7.67 9.57
CA LYS A 45 12.17 7.56 10.32
C LYS A 45 12.55 8.87 10.98
N PHE A 46 12.34 9.99 10.28
CA PHE A 46 12.75 11.32 10.72
C PHE A 46 11.52 12.21 10.86
N SER A 47 10.81 12.06 11.99
CA SER A 47 9.59 12.81 12.27
C SER A 47 9.90 14.13 12.96
N GLY A 48 9.26 15.21 12.52
CA GLY A 48 9.36 16.52 13.18
C GLY A 48 9.20 17.66 12.18
N LYS A 49 8.75 18.82 12.67
CA LYS A 49 8.62 20.02 11.83
C LYS A 49 9.98 20.47 11.28
N ILE A 50 11.02 20.43 12.11
CA ILE A 50 12.40 20.79 11.75
C ILE A 50 12.88 19.97 10.55
N PHE A 51 12.78 18.64 10.65
CA PHE A 51 13.15 17.72 9.58
C PHE A 51 12.35 17.95 8.30
N LYS A 52 11.02 18.14 8.44
CA LYS A 52 10.16 18.47 7.29
C LYS A 52 10.63 19.74 6.60
N ASP A 53 10.80 20.83 7.35
CA ASP A 53 11.13 22.15 6.80
C ASP A 53 12.51 22.11 6.12
N MET A 54 13.54 21.53 6.75
CA MET A 54 14.86 21.35 6.15
C MET A 54 14.83 20.53 4.85
N MET A 55 14.04 19.46 4.82
CA MET A 55 13.86 18.66 3.60
C MET A 55 13.19 19.48 2.49
N TRP A 56 12.18 20.30 2.83
CA TRP A 56 11.49 21.15 1.84
C TRP A 56 12.39 22.25 1.29
N GLU A 57 13.21 22.89 2.12
CA GLU A 57 14.19 23.88 1.66
C GLU A 57 15.20 23.24 0.69
N ALA A 58 15.70 22.04 1.00
CA ALA A 58 16.58 21.29 0.10
C ALA A 58 15.88 20.91 -1.23
N VAL A 59 14.60 20.53 -1.20
CA VAL A 59 13.82 20.25 -2.41
C VAL A 59 13.67 21.49 -3.29
N LEU A 60 13.36 22.64 -2.67
CA LEU A 60 13.02 23.89 -3.33
C LEU A 60 14.24 24.71 -3.78
N ALA A 61 15.43 24.36 -3.29
CA ALA A 61 16.68 25.02 -3.62
C ALA A 61 16.82 25.27 -5.13
N ALA A 62 17.02 26.54 -5.48
CA ALA A 62 17.03 26.99 -6.87
C ALA A 62 18.30 26.58 -7.63
N ASN A 63 19.42 26.41 -6.93
CA ASN A 63 20.72 26.08 -7.50
C ASN A 63 21.49 25.11 -6.58
N VAL A 64 22.58 24.57 -7.10
CA VAL A 64 23.39 23.56 -6.40
C VAL A 64 24.02 24.09 -5.10
N PRO A 65 24.62 25.30 -5.05
CA PRO A 65 25.22 25.81 -3.82
C PRO A 65 24.22 25.95 -2.66
N TYR A 66 23.01 26.45 -2.94
CA TYR A 66 21.98 26.58 -1.91
C TYR A 66 21.49 25.20 -1.45
N PHE A 67 21.37 24.24 -2.36
CA PHE A 67 21.03 22.85 -2.00
C PHE A 67 22.08 22.26 -1.03
N GLU A 68 23.35 22.45 -1.33
CA GLU A 68 24.44 21.92 -0.50
C GLU A 68 24.46 22.58 0.88
N ALA A 69 24.22 23.89 0.95
CA ALA A 69 24.06 24.60 2.22
C ALA A 69 22.87 24.08 3.04
N GLU A 70 21.71 23.82 2.43
CA GLU A 70 20.55 23.24 3.14
C GLU A 70 20.82 21.81 3.62
N MET A 71 21.50 21.01 2.79
CA MET A 71 21.92 19.65 3.17
C MET A 71 22.92 19.66 4.32
N GLU A 72 23.82 20.65 4.37
CA GLU A 72 24.80 20.79 5.45
C GLU A 72 24.13 21.12 6.80
N LYS A 73 23.01 21.86 6.80
CA LYS A 73 22.20 22.11 8.01
C LYS A 73 21.56 20.84 8.59
N ILE A 74 21.31 19.82 7.78
CA ILE A 74 20.73 18.54 8.25
C ILE A 74 21.78 17.71 9.00
N LYS A 75 23.05 17.78 8.58
CA LYS A 75 24.15 16.98 9.12
C LYS A 75 24.34 17.08 10.65
N PRO A 76 24.34 18.27 11.30
CA PRO A 76 24.45 18.38 12.76
C PRO A 76 23.20 17.91 13.49
N VAL A 77 22.03 17.87 12.83
CA VAL A 77 20.76 17.44 13.45
C VAL A 77 20.61 15.92 13.43
N SER A 78 20.95 15.29 12.30
CA SER A 78 21.07 13.83 12.17
C SER A 78 21.89 13.48 10.93
N THR A 79 22.98 12.76 11.14
CA THR A 79 23.80 12.21 10.07
C THR A 79 23.05 11.14 9.28
N GLU A 80 22.20 10.34 9.92
CA GLU A 80 21.42 9.32 9.21
C GLU A 80 20.37 9.94 8.27
N ALA A 81 19.82 11.10 8.64
CA ALA A 81 18.86 11.84 7.83
C ALA A 81 19.52 12.38 6.55
N TYR A 82 20.74 12.92 6.69
CA TYR A 82 21.58 13.38 5.59
C TYR A 82 21.93 12.23 4.63
N ASP A 83 22.43 11.11 5.17
CA ASP A 83 22.80 9.94 4.37
C ASP A 83 21.61 9.33 3.63
N ALA A 84 20.42 9.33 4.26
CA ALA A 84 19.20 8.83 3.64
C ALA A 84 18.77 9.64 2.41
N LEU A 85 18.96 10.97 2.44
CA LEU A 85 18.67 11.85 1.31
C LEU A 85 19.75 11.76 0.23
N ASN A 86 21.04 11.69 0.62
CA ASN A 86 22.15 11.54 -0.33
C ASN A 86 22.15 10.22 -1.10
N LYS A 87 21.54 9.17 -0.53
CA LYS A 87 21.36 7.90 -1.24
C LYS A 87 20.46 8.02 -2.47
N ILE A 88 19.65 9.08 -2.54
CA ILE A 88 18.70 9.31 -3.62
C ILE A 88 19.32 10.29 -4.60
N GLU A 89 19.42 9.86 -5.86
CA GLU A 89 19.93 10.69 -6.95
C GLU A 89 19.24 12.07 -7.01
N ARG A 90 20.05 13.13 -6.96
CA ARG A 90 19.62 14.54 -6.84
C ARG A 90 18.59 14.94 -7.90
N ALA A 91 18.84 14.57 -9.17
CA ALA A 91 17.97 14.84 -10.32
C ALA A 91 16.54 14.29 -10.17
N LYS A 92 16.31 13.36 -9.23
CA LYS A 92 14.99 12.76 -9.01
C LYS A 92 14.10 13.58 -8.07
N TRP A 93 14.64 14.47 -7.23
CA TRP A 93 13.84 15.06 -6.15
C TRP A 93 14.14 16.51 -5.80
N THR A 94 15.19 17.13 -6.36
CA THR A 94 15.53 18.54 -6.09
C THR A 94 15.39 19.37 -7.35
N ARG A 95 14.86 20.59 -7.19
CA ARG A 95 14.63 21.51 -8.31
C ARG A 95 15.92 21.92 -9.02
N CYS A 96 17.00 22.15 -8.27
CA CYS A 96 18.29 22.57 -8.81
C CYS A 96 18.97 21.55 -9.74
N ALA A 97 18.50 20.30 -9.76
CA ALA A 97 19.07 19.23 -10.60
C ALA A 97 18.14 18.79 -11.73
N PHE A 98 17.01 19.47 -11.93
CA PHE A 98 16.14 19.24 -13.08
C PHE A 98 16.74 19.87 -14.34
N ARG A 99 16.41 19.32 -15.51
CA ARG A 99 16.80 19.91 -16.78
C ARG A 99 16.16 21.30 -16.97
N SER A 100 16.88 22.20 -17.63
CA SER A 100 16.45 23.58 -17.89
C SER A 100 15.13 23.65 -18.65
N GLU A 101 14.94 22.74 -19.61
CA GLU A 101 13.80 22.73 -20.53
C GLU A 101 12.50 22.26 -19.84
N THR A 102 12.64 21.60 -18.68
CA THR A 102 11.55 20.89 -17.99
C THR A 102 11.39 21.36 -16.53
N ASN A 103 12.02 22.48 -16.16
CA ASN A 103 11.98 23.03 -14.81
C ASN A 103 10.58 23.59 -14.51
N SER A 104 9.73 22.75 -13.92
CA SER A 104 8.43 23.14 -13.40
C SER A 104 8.52 23.28 -11.88
N PRO A 105 7.96 24.36 -11.28
CA PRO A 105 7.84 24.48 -9.83
C PRO A 105 6.86 23.44 -9.24
N MET A 106 6.15 22.67 -10.08
CA MET A 106 5.13 21.71 -9.69
C MET A 106 5.76 20.42 -9.11
N LEU A 107 6.39 20.56 -7.95
CA LEU A 107 7.00 19.49 -7.15
C LEU A 107 5.96 18.71 -6.32
N VAL A 108 4.79 19.33 -6.12
CA VAL A 108 3.66 18.78 -5.38
C VAL A 108 2.49 18.52 -6.32
N ASN A 109 2.09 17.26 -6.37
CA ASN A 109 1.00 16.82 -7.22
C ASN A 109 -0.36 17.04 -6.55
N ASN A 110 -0.64 18.29 -6.14
CA ASN A 110 -1.94 18.67 -5.59
C ASN A 110 -3.07 18.25 -6.54
N TRP A 111 -2.83 18.35 -7.85
CA TRP A 111 -3.79 18.03 -8.90
C TRP A 111 -4.17 16.56 -8.96
N VAL A 112 -3.22 15.61 -9.00
CA VAL A 112 -3.58 14.17 -9.05
C VAL A 112 -4.22 13.69 -7.75
N GLU A 113 -3.81 14.22 -6.60
CA GLU A 113 -4.47 13.84 -5.34
C GLU A 113 -5.87 14.45 -5.22
N ALA A 114 -6.06 15.70 -5.61
CA ALA A 114 -7.37 16.35 -5.68
C ALA A 114 -8.28 15.61 -6.68
N PHE A 115 -7.77 15.33 -7.88
CA PHE A 115 -8.47 14.58 -8.90
C PHE A 115 -8.87 13.19 -8.42
N ASN A 116 -7.93 12.43 -7.85
CA ASN A 116 -8.23 11.10 -7.30
C ASN A 116 -9.30 11.15 -6.22
N LYS A 117 -9.28 12.14 -5.31
CA LYS A 117 -10.32 12.30 -4.29
C LYS A 117 -11.70 12.53 -4.91
N VAL A 118 -11.75 13.38 -5.93
CA VAL A 118 -13.00 13.78 -6.59
C VAL A 118 -13.62 12.63 -7.39
N ILE A 119 -12.81 11.82 -8.06
CA ILE A 119 -13.31 10.73 -8.92
C ILE A 119 -13.61 9.42 -8.20
N ILE A 120 -13.30 9.28 -6.89
CA ILE A 120 -13.58 8.04 -6.14
C ILE A 120 -15.06 7.63 -6.31
N LYS A 121 -15.99 8.57 -6.17
CA LYS A 121 -17.42 8.30 -6.34
C LYS A 121 -17.82 7.99 -7.78
N ALA A 122 -17.11 8.54 -8.76
CA ALA A 122 -17.37 8.30 -10.16
C ALA A 122 -16.87 6.91 -10.62
N ARG A 123 -15.80 6.39 -9.99
CA ARG A 123 -15.18 5.11 -10.34
C ARG A 123 -16.07 3.89 -10.10
N ASP A 124 -17.01 3.99 -9.17
CA ASP A 124 -17.95 2.91 -8.86
C ASP A 124 -19.15 2.88 -9.82
N GLN A 125 -19.21 3.80 -10.78
CA GLN A 125 -20.31 3.90 -11.74
C GLN A 125 -19.99 3.17 -13.06
N PRO A 126 -21.02 2.79 -13.84
CA PRO A 126 -20.81 2.32 -15.21
C PRO A 126 -19.96 3.30 -16.03
N ILE A 127 -19.13 2.79 -16.94
CA ILE A 127 -18.07 3.57 -17.61
C ILE A 127 -18.61 4.85 -18.27
N ILE A 128 -19.78 4.79 -18.91
CA ILE A 128 -20.41 5.96 -19.55
C ILE A 128 -20.79 7.03 -18.49
N THR A 129 -21.38 6.60 -17.38
CA THR A 129 -21.77 7.45 -16.26
C THR A 129 -20.55 8.04 -15.56
N MET A 130 -19.47 7.26 -15.41
CA MET A 130 -18.19 7.73 -14.89
C MET A 130 -17.62 8.85 -15.77
N LEU A 131 -17.58 8.65 -17.10
CA LEU A 131 -17.08 9.66 -18.05
C LEU A 131 -17.93 10.93 -18.02
N HIS A 132 -19.26 10.82 -18.02
CA HIS A 132 -20.14 11.98 -17.88
C HIS A 132 -19.90 12.72 -16.56
N THR A 133 -19.73 11.99 -15.47
CA THR A 133 -19.49 12.57 -14.14
C THR A 133 -18.14 13.29 -14.10
N ILE A 134 -17.08 12.70 -14.66
CA ILE A 134 -15.76 13.35 -14.78
C ILE A 134 -15.86 14.60 -15.65
N CYS A 135 -16.56 14.56 -16.78
CA CYS A 135 -16.78 15.72 -17.65
C CYS A 135 -17.50 16.86 -16.91
N HIS A 136 -18.59 16.56 -16.20
CA HIS A 136 -19.31 17.56 -15.41
C HIS A 136 -18.45 18.15 -14.30
N LEU A 137 -17.64 17.34 -13.62
CA LEU A 137 -16.71 17.80 -12.58
C LEU A 137 -15.67 18.76 -13.14
N VAL A 138 -15.06 18.42 -14.27
CA VAL A 138 -14.09 19.30 -14.96
C VAL A 138 -14.73 20.61 -15.39
N MET A 139 -15.95 20.56 -15.97
CA MET A 139 -16.69 21.76 -16.36
C MET A 139 -17.01 22.66 -15.17
N ASN A 140 -17.45 22.10 -14.04
CA ASN A 140 -17.77 22.86 -12.84
C ASN A 140 -16.51 23.51 -12.22
N ILE A 141 -15.38 22.81 -12.18
CA ILE A 141 -14.10 23.37 -11.71
C ILE A 141 -13.70 24.56 -12.58
N ILE A 142 -13.79 24.43 -13.91
CA ILE A 142 -13.47 25.52 -14.84
C ILE A 142 -14.38 26.74 -14.62
N GLN A 143 -15.67 26.52 -14.32
CA GLN A 143 -16.63 27.59 -14.06
C GLN A 143 -16.42 28.31 -12.71
N GLU A 144 -16.08 27.56 -11.66
CA GLU A 144 -15.87 28.10 -10.31
C GLU A 144 -14.51 28.80 -10.15
N GLU A 145 -13.42 28.23 -10.68
CA GLU A 145 -12.08 28.85 -10.69
C GLU A 145 -12.08 30.15 -11.51
N GLY A 146 -12.92 30.24 -12.54
CA GLY A 146 -13.12 31.47 -13.32
C GLY A 146 -13.82 32.61 -12.56
N LYS A 147 -14.31 32.39 -11.33
CA LYS A 147 -14.93 33.44 -10.49
C LYS A 147 -13.95 34.06 -9.48
N ASN A 148 -12.83 33.40 -9.16
CA ASN A 148 -12.03 33.74 -7.97
C ASN A 148 -10.62 34.32 -8.21
N TYR A 149 -10.11 34.44 -9.45
CA TYR A 149 -8.75 34.97 -9.67
C TYR A 149 -8.63 35.92 -10.87
N GLY A 150 -8.07 37.11 -10.60
CA GLY A 150 -7.78 38.17 -11.56
C GLY A 150 -6.29 38.30 -11.93
N SER A 151 -5.46 37.26 -11.79
CA SER A 151 -4.05 37.34 -12.14
C SER A 151 -3.51 36.10 -12.85
N LEU A 152 -2.62 36.39 -13.80
CA LEU A 152 -1.98 35.50 -14.78
C LEU A 152 -1.24 34.34 -14.12
N GLU A 153 -1.85 33.16 -14.05
CA GLU A 153 -1.10 31.88 -14.11
C GLU A 153 -2.02 30.69 -14.47
N VAL A 154 -3.05 30.92 -15.29
CA VAL A 154 -3.74 29.86 -16.05
C VAL A 154 -4.15 30.43 -17.40
N PHE A 155 -3.18 30.57 -18.31
CA PHE A 155 -3.39 31.11 -19.67
C PHE A 155 -4.48 30.38 -20.47
N HIS A 156 -4.91 29.18 -20.06
CA HIS A 156 -6.05 28.51 -20.67
C HIS A 156 -7.40 29.09 -20.21
N VAL A 157 -7.59 29.35 -18.91
CA VAL A 157 -8.92 29.64 -18.33
C VAL A 157 -9.36 31.10 -18.54
N SER A 158 -8.42 32.04 -18.54
CA SER A 158 -8.69 33.46 -18.79
C SER A 158 -9.15 33.75 -20.22
N ILE A 159 -8.72 32.94 -21.19
CA ILE A 159 -9.16 33.01 -22.60
C ILE A 159 -10.62 32.54 -22.74
N TYR A 160 -11.12 31.67 -21.85
CA TYR A 160 -12.46 31.06 -22.02
C TYR A 160 -13.62 32.00 -21.70
N LYS A 161 -13.44 32.96 -20.79
CA LYS A 161 -14.47 33.98 -20.51
C LYS A 161 -14.50 35.11 -21.55
N SER A 162 -13.36 35.44 -22.17
CA SER A 162 -13.29 36.55 -23.13
C SER A 162 -13.86 36.23 -24.51
N ILE A 163 -14.04 34.94 -24.86
CA ILE A 163 -14.48 34.52 -26.20
C ILE A 163 -15.96 34.07 -26.24
N ASN A 164 -16.68 34.01 -25.11
CA ASN A 164 -18.10 33.59 -25.06
C ASN A 164 -18.38 32.26 -25.81
N LYS A 165 -17.49 31.27 -25.64
CA LYS A 165 -17.58 29.96 -26.32
C LYS A 165 -17.94 28.84 -25.35
N ASP A 166 -18.65 27.83 -25.85
CA ASP A 166 -19.07 26.66 -25.06
C ASP A 166 -17.85 25.90 -24.49
N PRO A 167 -17.75 25.72 -23.16
CA PRO A 167 -16.70 24.94 -22.51
C PRO A 167 -16.53 23.51 -23.06
N ARG A 168 -17.58 22.91 -23.64
CA ARG A 168 -17.54 21.58 -24.26
C ARG A 168 -16.56 21.48 -25.44
N LEU A 169 -16.25 22.59 -26.09
CA LEU A 169 -15.32 22.63 -27.23
C LEU A 169 -13.85 22.39 -26.82
N TYR A 170 -13.53 22.56 -25.54
CA TYR A 170 -12.16 22.50 -25.01
C TYR A 170 -11.88 21.23 -24.19
N VAL A 171 -12.89 20.39 -23.98
CA VAL A 171 -12.70 19.05 -23.42
C VAL A 171 -11.95 18.21 -24.45
N HIS A 172 -10.81 17.64 -24.05
CA HIS A 172 -9.99 16.79 -24.92
C HIS A 172 -10.83 15.67 -25.54
N ASN A 173 -10.60 15.35 -26.81
CA ASN A 173 -11.42 14.39 -27.56
C ASN A 173 -11.55 13.03 -26.85
N TYR A 174 -10.56 12.63 -26.04
CA TYR A 174 -10.59 11.39 -25.25
C TYR A 174 -11.77 11.28 -24.28
N PHE A 175 -12.31 12.40 -23.78
CA PHE A 175 -13.43 12.39 -22.84
C PHE A 175 -14.79 12.53 -23.54
N LYS A 176 -14.80 12.56 -24.87
CA LYS A 176 -16.03 12.65 -25.65
C LYS A 176 -16.63 11.26 -25.89
N LYS A 177 -17.96 11.20 -25.98
CA LYS A 177 -18.70 9.95 -26.23
C LYS A 177 -18.26 9.31 -27.55
N GLU A 178 -17.96 10.10 -28.56
CA GLU A 178 -17.55 9.64 -29.88
C GLU A 178 -16.21 8.87 -29.82
N ALA A 179 -15.24 9.36 -29.04
CA ALA A 179 -13.97 8.65 -28.86
C ALA A 179 -14.17 7.33 -28.10
N PHE A 180 -15.04 7.31 -27.09
CA PHE A 180 -15.40 6.07 -26.40
C PHE A 180 -16.05 5.08 -27.36
N VAL A 181 -17.07 5.49 -28.10
CA VAL A 181 -17.76 4.64 -29.08
C VAL A 181 -16.78 4.16 -30.15
N ALA A 182 -15.84 4.98 -30.62
CA ALA A 182 -14.82 4.57 -31.57
C ALA A 182 -13.87 3.50 -31.00
N VAL A 183 -13.36 3.70 -29.77
CA VAL A 183 -12.48 2.71 -29.10
C VAL A 183 -13.17 1.36 -28.93
N TYR A 184 -14.46 1.35 -28.61
CA TYR A 184 -15.26 0.15 -28.41
C TYR A 184 -16.15 -0.20 -29.61
N SER A 185 -15.92 0.42 -30.78
CA SER A 185 -16.71 0.18 -32.00
C SER A 185 -16.44 -1.19 -32.58
N HIS A 186 -15.20 -1.66 -32.41
CA HIS A 186 -14.81 -3.01 -32.74
C HIS A 186 -15.26 -3.93 -31.62
N PHE A 187 -16.15 -4.87 -31.99
CA PHE A 187 -16.52 -5.95 -31.10
C PHE A 187 -15.25 -6.70 -30.73
N LEU A 188 -14.95 -6.83 -29.43
CA LEU A 188 -14.00 -7.84 -29.00
C LEU A 188 -14.62 -9.17 -29.39
N GLU A 189 -14.02 -9.87 -30.35
CA GLU A 189 -14.49 -11.18 -30.71
C GLU A 189 -14.60 -12.00 -29.43
N PRO A 190 -15.76 -12.64 -29.19
CA PRO A 190 -15.93 -13.46 -28.01
C PRO A 190 -14.81 -14.48 -28.02
N LEU A 191 -13.93 -14.40 -27.02
CA LEU A 191 -12.91 -15.41 -26.81
C LEU A 191 -13.67 -16.73 -26.64
N LEU A 192 -13.35 -17.70 -27.51
CA LEU A 192 -13.88 -19.04 -27.40
C LEU A 192 -13.62 -19.54 -25.96
N GLY A 193 -14.50 -20.38 -25.41
CA GLY A 193 -14.30 -20.92 -24.07
C GLY A 193 -12.93 -21.63 -23.96
N SER A 194 -12.36 -21.71 -22.76
CA SER A 194 -11.05 -22.33 -22.54
C SER A 194 -10.94 -23.76 -23.08
N THR A 195 -12.06 -24.45 -23.25
CA THR A 195 -12.19 -25.77 -23.88
C THR A 195 -11.87 -25.79 -25.38
N LEU A 196 -12.05 -24.68 -26.07
CA LEU A 196 -11.86 -24.50 -27.51
C LEU A 196 -10.54 -23.80 -27.86
N TRP A 197 -9.73 -23.45 -26.85
CA TRP A 197 -8.41 -22.88 -27.08
C TRP A 197 -7.49 -23.95 -27.69
N PRO A 198 -6.63 -23.58 -28.67
CA PRO A 198 -5.63 -24.49 -29.19
C PRO A 198 -4.74 -24.96 -28.04
N LYS A 199 -4.61 -26.28 -27.89
CA LYS A 199 -3.67 -26.87 -26.94
C LYS A 199 -2.27 -26.67 -27.49
N LEU A 200 -1.57 -25.68 -26.97
CA LEU A 200 -0.17 -25.44 -27.29
C LEU A 200 0.68 -26.41 -26.45
N ASP A 201 1.68 -27.05 -27.05
CA ASP A 201 2.69 -27.90 -26.36
C ASP A 201 3.69 -27.05 -25.56
N LEU A 202 3.19 -26.05 -24.85
CA LEU A 202 3.96 -25.18 -23.97
C LEU A 202 3.83 -25.67 -22.52
N PRO A 203 4.87 -25.50 -21.69
CA PRO A 203 4.79 -25.82 -20.28
C PRO A 203 3.66 -25.04 -19.60
N ALA A 204 2.89 -25.72 -18.76
CA ALA A 204 1.78 -25.12 -18.03
C ALA A 204 2.27 -23.94 -17.19
N ILE A 205 1.69 -22.76 -17.41
CA ILE A 205 1.97 -21.58 -16.58
C ILE A 205 1.37 -21.84 -15.21
N HIS A 206 2.23 -22.06 -14.21
CA HIS A 206 1.78 -22.16 -12.83
C HIS A 206 1.19 -20.82 -12.37
N PRO A 207 0.11 -20.83 -11.57
CA PRO A 207 -0.42 -19.62 -10.99
C PRO A 207 0.72 -18.90 -10.24
N PRO A 208 0.81 -17.56 -10.35
CA PRO A 208 1.83 -16.82 -9.61
C PRO A 208 1.67 -17.09 -8.12
N ASN A 209 2.79 -17.34 -7.44
CA ASN A 209 2.80 -17.54 -5.99
C ASN A 209 2.12 -16.34 -5.31
N ILE A 210 0.94 -16.57 -4.72
CA ILE A 210 0.19 -15.54 -4.01
C ILE A 210 1.01 -15.08 -2.82
N ARG A 211 1.64 -13.90 -2.92
CA ARG A 211 2.28 -13.26 -1.78
C ARG A 211 1.19 -12.61 -0.94
N VAL A 212 1.04 -13.06 0.31
CA VAL A 212 0.26 -12.31 1.31
C VAL A 212 0.96 -10.98 1.54
N MET A 213 0.38 -9.90 1.04
CA MET A 213 0.92 -8.57 1.27
C MET A 213 0.82 -8.23 2.75
N PRO A 214 1.84 -7.59 3.36
CA PRO A 214 1.72 -7.04 4.70
C PRO A 214 0.48 -6.16 4.75
N GLY A 215 -0.48 -6.52 5.62
CA GLY A 215 -1.69 -5.75 5.80
C GLY A 215 -1.37 -4.29 6.12
N LYS A 216 -2.28 -3.38 5.76
CA LYS A 216 -2.18 -1.96 6.09
C LYS A 216 -1.80 -1.80 7.57
N THR A 217 -0.66 -1.17 7.84
CA THR A 217 -0.22 -0.89 9.21
C THR A 217 -1.33 -0.11 9.91
N LYS A 218 -1.88 -0.65 10.99
CA LYS A 218 -2.87 0.08 11.79
C LYS A 218 -2.21 1.36 12.27
N ILE A 219 -2.81 2.51 11.95
CA ILE A 219 -2.39 3.80 12.49
C ILE A 219 -2.72 3.74 13.97
N CYS A 220 -1.70 3.54 14.80
CA CYS A 220 -1.84 3.64 16.25
C CYS A 220 -2.02 5.12 16.61
N ARG A 221 -3.04 5.45 17.41
CA ARG A 221 -3.15 6.77 18.04
C ARG A 221 -1.88 7.05 18.84
N ARG A 222 -1.47 8.32 18.94
CA ARG A 222 -0.44 8.73 19.90
C ARG A 222 -0.99 8.42 21.31
N ILE A 223 -0.28 7.60 22.06
CA ILE A 223 -0.64 7.17 23.42
C ILE A 223 0.06 8.11 24.38
N ASP A 224 -0.64 8.56 25.42
CA ASP A 224 -0.08 9.42 26.46
C ASP A 224 1.02 8.66 27.26
N PRO A 225 2.09 9.31 27.75
CA PRO A 225 3.13 8.66 28.53
C PRO A 225 2.61 7.86 29.74
N GLN A 226 1.52 8.30 30.38
CA GLN A 226 0.92 7.57 31.51
C GLN A 226 0.17 6.32 31.03
N GLU A 227 -0.60 6.42 29.95
CA GLU A 227 -1.25 5.27 29.31
C GLU A 227 -0.22 4.23 28.83
N LEU A 228 0.98 4.66 28.42
CA LEU A 228 2.07 3.76 28.03
C LEU A 228 2.60 2.96 29.23
N LYS A 229 2.85 3.64 30.36
CA LYS A 229 3.29 3.00 31.61
C LYS A 229 2.26 1.99 32.12
N GLU A 230 0.98 2.34 32.13
CA GLU A 230 -0.11 1.46 32.54
C GLU A 230 -0.19 0.20 31.65
N LYS A 231 0.02 0.37 30.34
CA LYS A 231 0.03 -0.73 29.37
C LYS A 231 1.24 -1.65 29.56
N GLU A 232 2.41 -1.10 29.84
CA GLU A 232 3.62 -1.86 30.15
C GLU A 232 3.47 -2.63 31.46
N GLU A 233 2.91 -2.00 32.50
CA GLU A 233 2.62 -2.63 33.77
C GLU A 233 1.61 -3.78 33.63
N LYS A 234 0.54 -3.57 32.83
CA LYS A 234 -0.44 -4.62 32.53
C LYS A 234 0.20 -5.82 31.81
N LYS A 235 1.06 -5.56 30.82
CA LYS A 235 1.82 -6.61 30.13
C LYS A 235 2.78 -7.34 31.08
N ALA A 236 3.43 -6.62 31.99
CA ALA A 236 4.31 -7.21 32.99
C ALA A 236 3.52 -8.12 33.95
N LYS A 237 2.33 -7.69 34.41
CA LYS A 237 1.42 -8.50 35.23
C LYS A 237 0.94 -9.76 34.51
N GLU A 238 0.55 -9.65 33.24
CA GLU A 238 0.15 -10.82 32.41
C GLU A 238 1.31 -11.79 32.20
N LYS A 239 2.52 -11.29 31.91
CA LYS A 239 3.71 -12.13 31.75
C LYS A 239 4.09 -12.84 33.06
N ALA A 240 3.98 -12.14 34.19
CA ALA A 240 4.20 -12.72 35.51
C ALA A 240 3.15 -13.80 35.85
N LYS A 241 1.89 -13.58 35.47
CA LYS A 241 0.82 -14.58 35.61
C LYS A 241 1.12 -15.82 34.78
N TRP A 242 1.46 -15.65 33.50
CA TRP A 242 1.82 -16.77 32.62
C TRP A 242 3.03 -17.55 33.14
N ALA A 243 4.05 -16.86 33.66
CA ALA A 243 5.22 -17.51 34.26
C ALA A 243 4.85 -18.34 35.50
N LYS A 244 3.97 -17.83 36.38
CA LYS A 244 3.46 -18.58 37.54
C LYS A 244 2.65 -19.82 37.10
N GLU A 245 1.81 -19.69 36.08
CA GLU A 245 1.03 -20.81 35.53
C GLU A 245 1.91 -21.85 34.84
N ALA A 246 2.97 -21.42 34.12
CA ALA A 246 3.94 -22.31 33.50
C ALA A 246 4.76 -23.10 34.53
N ILE A 247 5.21 -22.44 35.60
CA ILE A 247 5.88 -23.11 36.73
C ILE A 247 4.91 -24.09 37.42
N ALA A 248 3.66 -23.69 37.67
CA ALA A 248 2.65 -24.62 38.21
C ALA A 248 2.35 -25.80 37.26
N GLY A 249 2.47 -25.60 35.94
CA GLY A 249 2.36 -26.64 34.92
C GLY A 249 3.55 -27.62 34.93
N LEU A 250 4.76 -27.14 35.23
CA LEU A 250 5.98 -27.97 35.33
C LEU A 250 5.93 -28.97 36.49
N TYR A 251 5.25 -28.65 37.58
CA TYR A 251 5.07 -29.57 38.73
C TYR A 251 3.84 -30.49 38.61
N LYS A 252 3.02 -30.34 37.55
CA LYS A 252 2.00 -31.34 37.22
C LYS A 252 2.68 -32.48 36.48
N ALA A 253 3.09 -33.52 37.21
CA ALA A 253 3.65 -34.73 36.61
C ALA A 253 2.74 -35.26 35.48
N SER A 254 3.29 -35.41 34.28
CA SER A 254 2.59 -36.06 33.16
C SER A 254 2.31 -37.52 33.52
N LYS A 255 1.10 -38.00 33.25
CA LYS A 255 0.75 -39.43 33.41
C LYS A 255 1.32 -40.32 32.31
N GLN A 256 2.06 -39.76 31.34
CA GLN A 256 2.70 -40.53 30.27
C GLN A 256 3.92 -41.27 30.80
N GLY A 257 3.90 -42.60 30.69
CA GLY A 257 4.97 -43.51 31.15
C GLY A 257 4.66 -44.27 32.44
N VAL A 258 3.57 -43.95 33.15
CA VAL A 258 3.14 -44.72 34.32
C VAL A 258 2.50 -46.03 33.84
N VAL A 259 3.24 -47.13 33.98
CA VAL A 259 2.73 -48.47 33.66
C VAL A 259 1.61 -48.83 34.64
N MET A 260 0.39 -48.85 34.14
CA MET A 260 -0.78 -49.23 34.93
C MET A 260 -0.77 -50.73 35.20
N HIS A 261 -0.84 -51.12 36.48
CA HIS A 261 -0.92 -52.51 36.91
C HIS A 261 -2.33 -52.82 37.39
N CYS A 262 -2.86 -53.96 36.94
CA CYS A 262 -4.19 -54.40 37.34
C CYS A 262 -4.20 -54.77 38.83
N LYS A 263 -5.07 -54.17 39.65
CA LYS A 263 -5.19 -54.50 41.08
C LYS A 263 -5.67 -55.94 41.36
N ILE A 264 -6.28 -56.62 40.40
CA ILE A 264 -6.79 -57.99 40.55
C ILE A 264 -5.69 -59.02 40.32
N CYS A 265 -4.88 -58.85 39.26
CA CYS A 265 -3.89 -59.85 38.87
C CYS A 265 -2.44 -59.38 38.99
N GLY A 266 -2.21 -58.10 39.34
CA GLY A 266 -0.89 -57.49 39.48
C GLY A 266 -0.15 -57.20 38.17
N VAL A 267 -0.68 -57.62 37.01
CA VAL A 267 0.04 -57.54 35.73
C VAL A 267 -0.10 -56.14 35.09
N ALA A 268 1.01 -55.65 34.54
CA ALA A 268 1.11 -54.41 33.77
C ALA A 268 0.31 -54.46 32.46
N GLY A 269 -0.23 -53.31 32.03
CA GLY A 269 -0.78 -53.12 30.68
C GLY A 269 -2.30 -53.22 30.54
N HIS A 270 -3.03 -53.48 31.62
CA HIS A 270 -4.50 -53.44 31.64
C HIS A 270 -5.05 -53.03 33.01
N ASN A 271 -6.33 -52.66 33.08
CA ASN A 271 -6.99 -52.30 34.33
C ASN A 271 -7.92 -53.42 34.84
N THR A 272 -8.48 -53.25 36.03
CA THR A 272 -9.38 -54.23 36.65
C THR A 272 -10.65 -54.52 35.86
N ARG A 273 -11.10 -53.60 34.98
CA ARG A 273 -12.29 -53.80 34.14
C ARG A 273 -12.01 -54.71 32.95
N THR A 274 -10.80 -54.71 32.42
CA THR A 274 -10.38 -55.52 31.28
C THR A 274 -9.52 -56.73 31.68
N CYS A 275 -9.52 -57.09 32.98
CA CYS A 275 -8.70 -58.17 33.49
C CYS A 275 -9.21 -59.56 33.05
N PRO A 276 -8.38 -60.38 32.38
CA PRO A 276 -8.76 -61.72 31.94
C PRO A 276 -9.14 -62.65 33.10
N LYS A 277 -8.49 -62.50 34.26
CA LYS A 277 -8.77 -63.31 35.47
C LYS A 277 -10.12 -62.99 36.12
N LYS A 278 -10.79 -61.92 35.71
CA LYS A 278 -12.11 -61.55 36.23
C LYS A 278 -13.22 -62.47 35.70
N ARG A 279 -13.03 -63.10 34.53
CA ARG A 279 -14.04 -64.00 33.91
C ARG A 279 -14.01 -65.43 34.42
N THR A 280 -13.01 -65.81 35.22
CA THR A 280 -12.85 -67.18 35.74
C THR A 280 -13.31 -67.35 37.19
N SER A 281 -13.98 -66.33 37.77
CA SER A 281 -14.56 -66.39 39.11
C SER A 281 -16.08 -66.14 39.12
N GLU A 282 -16.75 -66.36 37.99
CA GLU A 282 -18.22 -66.36 37.91
C GLU A 282 -18.66 -67.65 37.23
N GLY A 283 -18.97 -68.64 38.05
CA GLY A 283 -19.58 -69.88 37.61
C GLY A 283 -19.65 -70.92 38.71
N GLU A 284 -20.53 -70.74 39.71
CA GLU A 284 -21.18 -71.85 40.43
C GLU A 284 -22.32 -71.35 41.35
N GLY A 285 -23.56 -71.79 41.05
CA GLY A 285 -24.74 -71.83 41.94
C GLY A 285 -25.46 -70.49 42.22
N THR A 286 -26.78 -70.39 42.34
CA THR A 286 -27.86 -71.39 42.39
C THR A 286 -29.20 -70.68 42.13
N SER A 287 -30.16 -71.48 41.71
CA SER A 287 -31.57 -71.23 41.38
C SER A 287 -32.50 -70.80 42.51
N GLN A 288 -33.66 -70.22 42.12
CA GLN A 288 -34.97 -70.14 42.81
C GLN A 288 -35.01 -69.23 44.06
N GLY A 289 -36.09 -68.57 44.45
CA GLY A 289 -37.54 -68.51 44.16
C GLY A 289 -38.07 -67.58 45.27
N SER A 290 -38.99 -66.65 45.04
CA SER A 290 -40.45 -66.80 44.98
C SER A 290 -41.03 -65.39 44.98
#